data_AF-A0A0P4WL14-F1
#
_entry.id   AF-A0A0P4WL14-F1
#
_cell.length_a   1.000
_cell.length_b   1.000
_cell.length_c   1.000
_cell.angle_alpha   90.00
_cell.angle_beta   90.00
_cell.angle_gamma   90.00
#
_symmetry.space_group_name_H-M   'P 1'
#
loop_
_entity.id
_entity.type
_entity.pdbx_description
1 polymer ?
#
loop_
_entity_poly.entity_id
_entity_poly.type
_entity_poly.pdbx_seq_one_letter_code
_entity_poly.pdbx_strand_id
1 'polypeptide(L)'
;MNVVYTTYFSFLQDFMRAMRISNPQMRAIADQMEQDEVVRWASSLARARVTRWGGMISTPDAMLQAVIRRSLSESGCPPHIIDQLMENAHERRWPPGLSTLETRQMNRRHYESYICKRVPGKQAVVVMACDNRHMNDDMLLDPGLVMIFAHGIE
;
A
#
# COMPACT_ATOMS: atom_id res chain seq x y z
N MET A 1 -40.91 20.97 3.47
CA MET A 1 -39.90 20.68 4.51
C MET A 1 -38.68 19.93 3.98
N ASN A 2 -38.81 18.94 3.07
CA ASN A 2 -37.67 18.16 2.55
C ASN A 2 -36.68 18.90 1.63
N VAL A 3 -37.11 19.88 0.83
CA VAL A 3 -36.23 20.54 -0.17
C VAL A 3 -35.16 21.44 0.48
N VAL A 4 -35.50 22.06 1.62
CA VAL A 4 -34.64 23.00 2.35
C VAL A 4 -33.47 22.27 3.01
N TYR A 5 -33.71 21.10 3.63
CA TYR A 5 -32.64 20.28 4.21
C TYR A 5 -31.63 19.81 3.17
N THR A 6 -32.09 19.42 1.97
CA THR A 6 -31.20 18.98 0.88
C THR A 6 -30.31 20.11 0.38
N THR A 7 -30.84 21.35 0.32
CA THR A 7 -30.06 22.52 -0.09
C THR A 7 -29.02 22.91 0.95
N TYR A 8 -29.37 22.95 2.25
CA TYR A 8 -28.38 23.24 3.30
C TYR A 8 -27.27 22.19 3.36
N PHE A 9 -27.59 20.92 3.15
CA PHE A 9 -26.60 19.85 3.10
C PHE A 9 -25.64 20.00 1.90
N SER A 10 -26.16 20.32 0.71
CA SER A 10 -25.31 20.58 -0.46
C SER A 10 -24.43 21.81 -0.26
N PHE A 11 -24.96 22.91 0.28
CA PHE A 11 -24.17 24.09 0.58
C PHE A 11 -23.05 23.82 1.59
N LEU A 12 -23.31 23.01 2.61
CA LEU A 12 -22.27 22.59 3.56
C LEU A 12 -21.22 21.70 2.88
N GLN A 13 -21.62 20.77 2.02
CA GLN A 13 -20.67 19.95 1.25
C GLN A 13 -19.81 20.79 0.30
N ASP A 14 -20.42 21.74 -0.41
CA ASP A 14 -19.74 22.62 -1.34
C ASP A 14 -18.84 23.62 -0.61
N PHE A 15 -19.24 24.10 0.58
CA PHE A 15 -18.41 24.92 1.45
C PHE A 15 -17.22 24.14 2.01
N MET A 16 -17.41 22.90 2.46
CA MET A 16 -16.31 22.02 2.91
C MET A 16 -15.33 21.72 1.77
N ARG A 17 -15.83 21.47 0.55
CA ARG A 17 -14.99 21.31 -0.65
C ARG A 17 -14.22 22.59 -0.97
N ALA A 18 -14.89 23.74 -0.98
CA ALA A 18 -14.27 25.03 -1.24
C ALA A 18 -13.18 25.33 -0.19
N MET A 19 -13.45 25.12 1.10
CA MET A 19 -12.45 25.30 2.16
C MET A 19 -11.25 24.36 2.04
N ARG A 20 -11.46 23.08 1.67
CA ARG A 20 -10.37 22.13 1.38
C ARG A 20 -9.48 22.64 0.23
N ILE A 21 -10.06 23.33 -0.74
CA ILE A 21 -9.33 23.89 -1.88
C ILE A 21 -8.64 25.21 -1.51
N SER A 22 -9.25 26.08 -0.70
CA SER A 22 -8.75 27.44 -0.46
C SER A 22 -7.79 27.58 0.71
N ASN A 23 -7.74 26.63 1.64
CA ASN A 23 -6.93 26.74 2.85
C ASN A 23 -5.77 25.73 2.88
N PRO A 24 -4.50 26.18 2.77
CA PRO A 24 -3.32 25.31 2.88
C PRO A 24 -3.27 24.49 4.17
N GLN A 25 -3.77 25.03 5.29
CA GLN A 25 -3.81 24.32 6.57
C GLN A 25 -4.80 23.15 6.53
N MET A 26 -5.96 23.31 5.88
CA MET A 26 -6.95 22.23 5.73
C MET A 26 -6.43 21.11 4.84
N ARG A 27 -5.63 21.42 3.81
CA ARG A 27 -4.95 20.41 2.99
C ARG A 27 -3.95 19.62 3.82
N ALA A 28 -3.09 20.31 4.56
CA ALA A 28 -2.10 19.65 5.43
C ALA A 28 -2.76 18.74 6.48
N ILE A 29 -3.90 19.16 7.05
CA ILE A 29 -4.69 18.34 7.98
C ILE A 29 -5.25 17.10 7.27
N ALA A 30 -5.82 17.25 6.07
CA ALA A 30 -6.34 16.12 5.29
C ALA A 30 -5.25 15.12 4.94
N ASP A 31 -4.09 15.60 4.46
CA ASP A 31 -2.95 14.76 4.12
C ASP A 31 -2.42 14.01 5.35
N GLN A 32 -2.37 14.67 6.51
CA GLN A 32 -1.98 14.03 7.77
C GLN A 32 -2.99 12.95 8.19
N MET A 33 -4.29 13.20 8.02
CA MET A 33 -5.32 12.21 8.33
C MET A 33 -5.22 10.98 7.43
N GLU A 34 -4.97 11.18 6.13
CA GLU A 34 -4.76 10.10 5.16
C GLU A 34 -3.52 9.27 5.54
N GLN A 35 -2.40 9.92 5.90
CA GLN A 35 -1.19 9.23 6.37
C GLN A 35 -1.41 8.45 7.68
N ASP A 36 -2.13 9.03 8.65
CA ASP A 36 -2.45 8.36 9.91
C ASP A 36 -3.32 7.12 9.68
N GLU A 37 -4.25 7.18 8.73
CA GLU A 37 -5.07 6.04 8.32
C GLU A 37 -4.19 4.90 7.79
N VAL A 38 -3.22 5.21 6.92
CA VAL A 38 -2.27 4.23 6.37
C VAL A 38 -1.44 3.58 7.48
N VAL A 39 -0.91 4.36 8.43
CA VAL A 39 -0.12 3.83 9.56
C VAL A 39 -0.97 2.93 10.45
N ARG A 40 -2.21 3.35 10.76
CA ARG A 40 -3.15 2.54 11.56
C ARG A 40 -3.47 1.22 10.87
N TRP A 41 -3.79 1.25 9.58
CA TRP A 41 -4.04 0.03 8.81
C TRP A 41 -2.82 -0.89 8.77
N ALA A 42 -1.63 -0.36 8.43
CA ALA A 42 -0.39 -1.15 8.36
C ALA A 42 -0.06 -1.82 9.70
N SER A 43 -0.27 -1.11 10.81
CA SER A 43 -0.05 -1.66 12.16
C SER A 43 -1.04 -2.77 12.53
N SER A 44 -2.27 -2.75 11.98
CA SER A 44 -3.30 -3.77 12.20
C SER A 44 -2.99 -5.12 11.54
N LEU A 45 -2.15 -5.12 10.50
CA LEU A 45 -1.77 -6.34 9.79
C LEU A 45 -0.78 -7.18 10.61
N ALA A 46 -0.95 -8.50 10.54
CA ALA A 46 -0.03 -9.45 11.15
C ALA A 46 1.37 -9.34 10.53
N ARG A 47 2.42 -9.34 11.36
CA ARG A 47 3.79 -9.43 10.86
C ARG A 47 4.01 -10.78 10.19
N ALA A 48 4.76 -10.78 9.10
CA ALA A 48 5.06 -11.97 8.32
C ALA A 48 6.57 -12.18 8.23
N ARG A 49 6.99 -13.44 8.10
CA ARG A 49 8.36 -13.80 7.72
C ARG A 49 8.35 -14.47 6.35
N VAL A 50 9.14 -13.92 5.42
CA VAL A 50 9.37 -14.54 4.12
C VAL A 50 10.58 -15.47 4.23
N THR A 51 10.36 -16.77 4.05
CA THR A 51 11.40 -17.81 4.17
C THR A 51 11.99 -18.20 2.82
N ARG A 52 11.30 -17.88 1.72
CA ARG A 52 11.68 -18.29 0.35
C ARG A 52 11.56 -17.13 -0.63
N TRP A 53 12.50 -16.19 -0.54
CA TRP A 53 12.58 -15.04 -1.46
C TRP A 53 12.66 -15.41 -2.95
N GLY A 54 13.25 -16.56 -3.29
CA GLY A 54 13.30 -17.05 -4.67
C GLY A 54 11.94 -17.50 -5.24
N GLY A 55 10.91 -17.67 -4.39
CA GLY A 55 9.54 -17.99 -4.80
C GLY A 55 8.69 -16.75 -5.12
N MET A 56 9.30 -15.57 -5.18
CA MET A 56 8.64 -14.32 -5.51
C MET A 56 8.14 -14.34 -6.96
N ILE A 57 6.88 -13.96 -7.16
CA ILE A 57 6.21 -13.82 -8.45
C ILE A 57 6.34 -12.36 -8.88
N SER A 58 7.26 -12.07 -9.81
CA SER A 58 7.58 -10.69 -10.22
C SER A 58 6.67 -10.12 -11.31
N THR A 59 5.95 -10.99 -12.02
CA THR A 59 5.02 -10.65 -13.10
C THR A 59 3.63 -11.26 -12.83
N PRO A 60 2.94 -10.86 -11.75
CA PRO A 60 1.62 -11.40 -11.44
C PRO A 60 0.61 -11.00 -12.51
N ASP A 61 -0.18 -11.95 -12.99
CA ASP A 61 -1.25 -11.68 -13.95
C ASP A 61 -2.42 -10.90 -13.32
N ALA A 62 -3.35 -10.45 -14.16
CA ALA A 62 -4.48 -9.63 -13.73
C ALA A 62 -5.40 -10.35 -12.74
N MET A 63 -5.55 -11.68 -12.86
CA MET A 63 -6.39 -12.47 -11.97
C MET A 63 -5.78 -12.53 -10.57
N LEU A 64 -4.47 -12.81 -10.49
CA LEU A 64 -3.74 -12.84 -9.23
C LEU A 64 -3.73 -11.45 -8.57
N GLN A 65 -3.51 -10.39 -9.34
CA GLN A 65 -3.61 -9.02 -8.83
C GLN A 65 -5.01 -8.71 -8.29
N ALA A 66 -6.08 -9.11 -8.98
CA ALA A 66 -7.45 -8.89 -8.52
C ALA A 66 -7.75 -9.62 -7.19
N VAL A 67 -7.22 -10.84 -7.02
CA VAL A 67 -7.34 -11.60 -5.76
C VAL A 67 -6.62 -10.90 -4.60
N ILE A 68 -5.41 -10.40 -4.83
CA ILE A 68 -4.64 -9.68 -3.79
C ILE A 68 -5.32 -8.35 -3.45
N ARG A 69 -5.74 -7.58 -4.46
CA ARG A 69 -6.49 -6.34 -4.30
C ARG A 69 -7.73 -6.55 -3.43
N ARG A 70 -8.51 -7.58 -3.72
CA ARG A 70 -9.71 -7.91 -2.93
C ARG A 70 -9.36 -8.16 -1.46
N SER A 71 -8.33 -8.97 -1.19
CA SER A 71 -7.91 -9.25 0.20
C SER A 71 -7.35 -8.02 0.93
N LEU A 72 -6.67 -7.10 0.23
CA LEU A 72 -6.26 -5.82 0.81
C LEU A 72 -7.48 -4.97 1.16
N SER A 73 -8.46 -4.85 0.25
CA SER A 73 -9.70 -4.11 0.50
C SER A 73 -10.49 -4.69 1.68
N GLU A 74 -10.65 -6.02 1.74
CA GLU A 74 -11.32 -6.72 2.85
C GLU A 74 -10.57 -6.57 4.19
N SER A 75 -9.26 -6.29 4.15
CA SER A 75 -8.47 -5.99 5.36
C SER A 75 -8.59 -4.55 5.87
N GLY A 76 -9.38 -3.70 5.19
CA GLY A 76 -9.51 -2.29 5.52
C GLY A 76 -8.38 -1.41 4.97
N CYS A 77 -7.71 -1.83 3.90
CA CYS A 77 -6.71 -1.00 3.22
C CYS A 77 -7.33 0.33 2.76
N PRO A 78 -6.72 1.49 3.06
CA PRO A 78 -7.26 2.78 2.65
C PRO A 78 -7.44 2.85 1.12
N PRO A 79 -8.64 3.24 0.62
CA PRO A 79 -8.93 3.21 -0.80
C PRO A 79 -7.99 4.07 -1.64
N HIS A 80 -7.43 5.13 -1.06
CA HIS A 80 -6.56 6.06 -1.76
C HIS A 80 -5.16 5.50 -2.07
N ILE A 81 -4.74 4.40 -1.43
CA ILE A 81 -3.42 3.76 -1.70
C ILE A 81 -3.51 2.42 -2.44
N ILE A 82 -4.69 1.80 -2.51
CA ILE A 82 -4.81 0.42 -2.98
C ILE A 82 -4.38 0.25 -4.44
N ASP A 83 -4.71 1.23 -5.31
CA ASP A 83 -4.33 1.21 -6.71
C ASP A 83 -2.80 1.27 -6.87
N GLN A 84 -2.16 2.18 -6.16
CA GLN A 84 -0.71 2.36 -6.19
C GLN A 84 0.03 1.15 -5.62
N LEU A 85 -0.47 0.55 -4.53
CA LEU A 85 0.07 -0.71 -3.99
C LEU A 85 -0.01 -1.85 -5.01
N MET A 86 -1.11 -1.94 -5.76
CA MET A 86 -1.29 -2.98 -6.77
C MET A 86 -0.45 -2.73 -8.02
N GLU A 87 -0.23 -1.48 -8.43
CA GLU A 87 0.77 -1.14 -9.45
C GLU A 87 2.16 -1.60 -9.02
N ASN A 88 2.51 -1.35 -7.75
CA ASN A 88 3.77 -1.73 -7.12
C ASN A 88 3.88 -3.24 -6.83
N ALA A 89 2.91 -4.07 -7.27
CA ALA A 89 2.96 -5.52 -7.18
C ALA A 89 3.78 -6.18 -8.31
N HIS A 90 4.15 -5.41 -9.34
CA HIS A 90 4.78 -5.92 -10.55
C HIS A 90 6.16 -5.29 -10.76
N GLU A 91 7.14 -6.07 -11.24
CA GLU A 91 8.52 -5.63 -11.45
C GLU A 91 8.69 -4.40 -12.35
N ARG A 92 7.74 -4.10 -13.24
CA ARG A 92 7.75 -2.88 -14.08
C ARG A 92 7.64 -1.60 -13.26
N ARG A 93 7.15 -1.69 -12.04
CA ARG A 93 6.98 -0.58 -11.10
C ARG A 93 7.85 -0.73 -9.87
N TRP A 94 8.63 -1.80 -9.74
CA TRP A 94 9.48 -2.01 -8.58
C TRP A 94 10.67 -1.06 -8.55
N PRO A 95 11.20 -0.75 -7.36
CA PRO A 95 12.34 0.14 -7.23
C PRO A 95 13.61 -0.55 -7.76
N PRO A 96 14.70 0.20 -8.03
CA PRO A 96 15.90 -0.31 -8.69
C PRO A 96 16.46 -1.59 -8.05
N GLY A 97 16.41 -1.70 -6.72
CA GLY A 97 16.88 -2.84 -5.94
C GLY A 97 16.08 -4.14 -6.10
N LEU A 98 14.99 -4.12 -6.86
CA LEU A 98 14.13 -5.28 -7.14
C LEU A 98 13.78 -5.45 -8.63
N SER A 99 14.06 -4.47 -9.48
CA SER A 99 13.49 -4.36 -10.84
C SER A 99 13.85 -5.52 -11.79
N THR A 100 15.03 -6.13 -11.66
CA THR A 100 15.50 -7.22 -12.53
C THR A 100 15.80 -8.51 -11.75
N LEU A 101 15.81 -9.64 -12.45
CA LEU A 101 16.19 -10.93 -11.85
C LEU A 101 17.60 -10.92 -11.25
N GLU A 102 18.55 -10.31 -11.97
CA GLU A 102 19.95 -10.19 -11.52
C GLU A 102 20.04 -9.39 -10.22
N THR A 103 19.42 -8.21 -10.19
CA THR A 103 19.39 -7.38 -8.98
C THR A 103 18.72 -8.13 -7.82
N ARG A 104 17.67 -8.90 -8.07
CA ARG A 104 17.01 -9.71 -7.04
C ARG A 104 17.88 -10.82 -6.47
N GLN A 105 18.70 -11.44 -7.29
CA GLN A 105 19.65 -12.44 -6.83
C GLN A 105 20.76 -11.81 -5.99
N MET A 106 21.31 -10.68 -6.44
CA MET A 106 22.35 -9.94 -5.74
C MET A 106 21.85 -9.40 -4.39
N ASN A 107 20.66 -8.82 -4.36
CA ASN A 107 20.10 -8.18 -3.17
C ASN A 107 19.39 -9.12 -2.21
N ARG A 108 19.35 -10.43 -2.50
CA ARG A 108 18.54 -11.41 -1.76
C ARG A 108 18.69 -11.33 -0.24
N ARG A 109 19.90 -11.11 0.26
CA ARG A 109 20.18 -11.03 1.71
C ARG A 109 19.58 -9.77 2.35
N HIS A 110 19.49 -8.67 1.60
CA HIS A 110 18.92 -7.42 2.10
C HIS A 110 17.41 -7.52 2.31
N TYR A 111 16.72 -8.42 1.60
CA TYR A 111 15.27 -8.60 1.75
C TYR A 111 14.87 -9.11 3.14
N GLU A 112 15.76 -9.84 3.82
CA GLU A 112 15.52 -10.31 5.19
C GLU A 112 15.35 -9.17 6.20
N SER A 113 15.85 -7.97 5.87
CA SER A 113 15.71 -6.76 6.69
C SER A 113 14.36 -6.07 6.54
N TYR A 114 13.51 -6.47 5.58
CA TYR A 114 12.17 -5.89 5.47
C TYR A 114 11.29 -6.24 6.68
N ILE A 115 10.53 -5.24 7.13
CA ILE A 115 9.35 -5.43 7.95
C ILE A 115 8.18 -5.74 7.01
N CYS A 116 7.87 -7.03 6.91
CA CYS A 116 6.77 -7.55 6.11
C CYS A 116 5.49 -7.70 6.93
N LYS A 117 4.37 -7.33 6.33
CA LYS A 117 3.02 -7.53 6.86
C LYS A 117 2.24 -8.49 5.96
N ARG A 118 1.56 -9.49 6.52
CA ARG A 118 0.87 -10.51 5.74
C ARG A 118 -0.41 -9.96 5.11
N VAL A 119 -0.60 -10.21 3.82
CA VAL A 119 -1.93 -10.07 3.19
C VAL A 119 -2.82 -11.22 3.70
N PRO A 120 -3.97 -10.94 4.35
CA PRO A 120 -4.78 -11.97 4.99
C PRO A 120 -5.15 -13.13 4.07
N GLY A 121 -4.83 -14.35 4.51
CA GLY A 121 -5.15 -15.58 3.78
C GLY A 121 -4.47 -15.72 2.42
N LYS A 122 -3.36 -15.01 2.18
CA LYS A 122 -2.60 -15.08 0.91
C LYS A 122 -1.13 -15.41 1.16
N GLN A 123 -0.48 -15.91 0.11
CA GLN A 123 0.98 -15.93 -0.02
C GLN A 123 1.42 -14.59 -0.62
N ALA A 124 1.15 -13.50 0.09
CA ALA A 124 1.64 -12.18 -0.25
C ALA A 124 1.94 -11.38 1.02
N VAL A 125 2.87 -10.44 0.91
CA VAL A 125 3.16 -9.46 1.94
C VAL A 125 3.07 -8.05 1.39
N VAL A 126 2.76 -7.12 2.28
CA VAL A 126 2.92 -5.69 2.07
C VAL A 126 4.18 -5.25 2.79
N VAL A 127 4.99 -4.43 2.13
CA VAL A 127 6.15 -3.75 2.70
C VAL A 127 5.86 -2.26 2.65
N MET A 128 5.37 -1.73 3.76
CA MET A 128 4.96 -0.32 3.84
C MET A 128 6.17 0.58 4.08
N ALA A 129 6.23 1.72 3.39
CA ALA A 129 7.30 2.69 3.54
C ALA A 129 7.37 3.23 4.99
N CYS A 130 6.22 3.44 5.63
CA CYS A 130 6.14 3.90 7.02
C CYS A 130 6.81 2.93 8.02
N ASP A 131 6.77 1.62 7.75
CA ASP A 131 7.38 0.58 8.59
C ASP A 131 8.85 0.29 8.21
N ASN A 132 9.32 0.76 7.05
CA ASN A 132 10.60 0.32 6.47
C ASN A 132 11.60 1.44 6.24
N ARG A 133 11.46 2.61 6.88
CA ARG A 133 12.37 3.77 6.71
C ARG A 133 13.87 3.49 6.95
N HIS A 134 14.22 2.35 7.54
CA HIS A 134 15.60 1.88 7.70
C HIS A 134 16.19 1.26 6.43
N MET A 135 15.37 0.90 5.45
CA MET A 135 15.80 0.39 4.14
C MET A 135 16.19 1.55 3.23
N ASN A 136 17.13 1.31 2.32
CA ASN A 136 17.52 2.30 1.30
C ASN A 136 16.36 2.64 0.35
N ASP A 137 16.40 3.86 -0.20
CA ASP A 137 15.40 4.35 -1.16
C ASP A 137 15.30 3.46 -2.41
N ASP A 138 16.40 2.85 -2.84
CA ASP A 138 16.40 1.90 -3.97
C ASP A 138 15.63 0.59 -3.68
N MET A 139 15.22 0.37 -2.44
CA MET A 139 14.53 -0.83 -1.96
C MET A 139 13.07 -0.55 -1.59
N LEU A 140 12.60 0.70 -1.68
CA LEU A 140 11.26 1.08 -1.27
C LEU A 140 10.57 1.97 -2.29
N LEU A 141 9.25 1.99 -2.20
CA LEU A 141 8.41 2.98 -2.86
C LEU A 141 7.38 3.48 -1.86
N ASP A 142 6.96 4.72 -2.04
CA ASP A 142 5.78 5.23 -1.37
C ASP A 142 4.51 4.82 -2.16
N PRO A 143 3.42 4.41 -1.50
CA PRO A 143 3.25 4.19 -0.05
C PRO A 143 3.83 2.86 0.45
N GLY A 144 4.15 1.95 -0.47
CA GLY A 144 4.73 0.65 -0.18
C GLY A 144 4.83 -0.26 -1.40
N LEU A 145 5.20 -1.51 -1.16
CA LEU A 145 5.30 -2.58 -2.15
C LEU A 145 4.35 -3.71 -1.77
N VAL A 146 3.82 -4.40 -2.78
CA VAL A 146 3.16 -5.70 -2.61
C VAL A 146 4.05 -6.76 -3.24
N MET A 147 4.40 -7.79 -2.48
CA MET A 147 5.21 -8.90 -2.99
C MET A 147 4.40 -10.20 -2.86
N ILE A 148 4.21 -10.87 -3.99
CA ILE A 148 3.42 -12.10 -4.09
C ILE A 148 4.37 -13.28 -4.24
N PHE A 149 4.06 -14.39 -3.58
CA PHE A 149 4.91 -15.58 -3.54
C PHE A 149 4.11 -16.82 -3.90
N ALA A 150 4.78 -17.80 -4.49
CA ALA A 150 4.19 -19.13 -4.66
C ALA A 150 4.01 -19.86 -3.32
N HIS A 151 4.95 -19.64 -2.38
CA HIS A 151 4.97 -20.24 -1.04
C HIS A 151 6.04 -19.57 -0.17
N GLY A 152 6.08 -19.89 1.12
CA GLY A 152 7.15 -19.47 2.04
C GLY A 152 6.87 -18.19 2.81
N ILE A 153 5.60 -17.85 3.03
CA ILE A 153 5.19 -16.84 4.01
C ILE A 153 4.63 -17.53 5.26
N GLU A 154 5.21 -17.19 6.39
CA GLU A 154 4.81 -17.59 7.74
C GLU A 154 4.26 -16.40 8.53
#